data_AF-A0A9E6MEN1-F1
#
_entry.id   AF-A0A9E6MEN1-F1
#
_cell.length_a   1.000
_cell.length_b   1.000
_cell.length_c   1.000
_cell.angle_alpha   90.00
_cell.angle_beta   90.00
_cell.angle_gamma   90.00
#
_symmetry.space_group_name_H-M   'P 1'
#
loop_
_entity.id
_entity.type
_entity.pdbx_description
1 polymer ?
#
loop_
_entity_poly.entity_id
_entity_poly.type
_entity_poly.pdbx_seq_one_letter_code
_entity_poly.pdbx_strand_id
1 'polypeptide(L)'
;MNNTISHKEAAQAVKQINDVQADINRHSAKEYMPWIGWGLFTMLLYPPFDYFDQNKWSIVVGVVAIVGAILTDRYIRTRQSKVKREKKTSPLVWVIYMLLILMGNVFAFTAHSQFAYAWTITGLAIGLPTILYGLWLKSQN
;
A
#
# COMPACT_ATOMS: atom_id res chain seq x y z
N MET A 1 -7.23 -50.59 17.15
CA MET A 1 -7.49 -49.38 17.95
C MET A 1 -8.27 -48.40 17.09
N ASN A 2 -9.58 -48.26 17.33
CA ASN A 2 -10.42 -47.29 16.60
C ASN A 2 -10.24 -45.92 17.25
N ASN A 3 -9.48 -45.02 16.61
CA ASN A 3 -9.44 -43.61 16.98
C ASN A 3 -10.70 -42.91 16.44
N THR A 4 -11.86 -43.15 17.05
CA THR A 4 -13.02 -42.29 16.85
C THR A 4 -12.83 -41.05 17.71
N ILE A 5 -12.25 -40.01 17.13
CA ILE A 5 -12.24 -38.66 17.70
C ILE A 5 -13.70 -38.30 18.01
N SER A 6 -13.99 -37.96 19.26
CA SER A 6 -15.34 -37.58 19.67
C SER A 6 -15.76 -36.32 18.90
N HIS A 7 -17.04 -36.22 18.49
CA HIS A 7 -17.56 -35.01 17.85
C HIS A 7 -17.25 -33.73 18.64
N LYS A 8 -17.13 -33.83 19.97
CA LYS A 8 -16.73 -32.72 20.85
C LYS A 8 -15.26 -32.31 20.66
N GLU A 9 -14.36 -33.27 20.50
CA GLU A 9 -12.93 -33.04 20.26
C GLU A 9 -12.70 -32.45 18.87
N ALA A 10 -13.42 -32.96 17.86
CA ALA A 10 -13.39 -32.40 16.51
C ALA A 10 -13.90 -30.95 16.48
N ALA A 11 -15.01 -30.67 17.18
CA ALA A 11 -15.55 -29.31 17.28
C ALA A 11 -14.60 -28.34 18.02
N GLN A 12 -13.92 -28.81 19.08
CA GLN A 12 -12.92 -28.01 19.79
C GLN A 12 -11.68 -27.73 18.93
N ALA A 13 -11.21 -28.71 18.15
CA ALA A 13 -10.10 -28.53 17.22
C ALA A 13 -10.44 -27.50 16.14
N VAL A 14 -11.63 -27.59 15.54
CA VAL A 14 -12.11 -26.61 14.54
C VAL A 14 -12.20 -25.20 15.15
N LYS A 15 -12.72 -25.09 16.38
CA LYS A 15 -12.78 -23.79 17.08
C LYS A 15 -11.39 -23.21 17.31
N GLN A 16 -10.44 -24.01 17.80
CA GLN A 16 -9.06 -23.56 18.00
C GLN A 16 -8.40 -23.12 16.69
N ILE A 17 -8.60 -23.85 15.60
CA ILE A 17 -8.09 -23.47 14.27
C ILE A 17 -8.68 -22.12 13.84
N ASN A 18 -9.98 -21.91 14.02
CA ASN A 18 -10.64 -20.65 13.69
C ASN A 18 -10.14 -19.48 14.55
N ASP A 19 -9.94 -19.70 15.84
CA ASP A 19 -9.42 -18.69 16.77
C ASP A 19 -7.98 -18.29 16.41
N VAL A 20 -7.12 -19.27 16.09
CA VAL A 20 -5.75 -19.04 15.63
C VAL A 20 -5.74 -18.31 14.28
N GLN A 21 -6.59 -18.71 13.34
CA GLN A 21 -6.70 -18.05 12.04
C GLN A 21 -7.18 -16.61 12.18
N ALA A 22 -8.14 -16.36 13.08
CA ALA A 22 -8.62 -15.00 13.38
C ALA A 22 -7.50 -14.14 13.98
N ASP A 23 -6.70 -14.69 14.89
CA ASP A 23 -5.57 -13.97 15.50
C ASP A 23 -4.45 -13.67 14.49
N ILE A 24 -4.10 -14.64 13.65
CA ILE A 24 -3.18 -14.47 12.51
C ILE A 24 -3.66 -13.35 11.59
N ASN A 25 -4.95 -13.36 11.22
CA ASN A 25 -5.52 -12.35 10.34
C ASN A 25 -5.51 -10.95 10.97
N ARG A 26 -5.81 -10.83 12.28
CA ARG A 26 -5.75 -9.56 13.03
C ARG A 26 -4.35 -8.98 13.12
N HIS A 27 -3.33 -9.84 13.23
CA HIS A 27 -1.95 -9.42 13.43
C HIS A 27 -1.15 -9.31 12.13
N SER A 28 -1.62 -9.93 11.03
CA SER A 28 -1.00 -9.86 9.71
C SER A 28 -0.97 -8.44 9.14
N ALA A 29 0.04 -8.18 8.30
CA ALA A 29 0.15 -6.91 7.58
C ALA A 29 -0.99 -6.81 6.54
N LYS A 30 -1.85 -5.82 6.70
CA LYS A 30 -2.82 -5.44 5.66
C LYS A 30 -2.10 -4.63 4.59
N GLU A 31 -1.37 -5.31 3.70
CA GLU A 31 -0.54 -4.68 2.67
C GLU A 31 -1.34 -3.78 1.72
N TYR A 32 -2.64 -4.03 1.55
CA TYR A 32 -3.52 -3.15 0.78
C TYR A 32 -3.61 -1.71 1.33
N MET A 33 -3.43 -1.52 2.64
CA MET A 33 -3.57 -0.20 3.27
C MET A 33 -2.49 0.77 2.78
N PRO A 34 -1.18 0.42 2.82
CA PRO A 34 -0.14 1.22 2.19
C PRO A 34 -0.41 1.57 0.72
N TRP A 35 -0.84 0.61 -0.09
CA TRP A 35 -1.12 0.85 -1.51
C TRP A 35 -2.24 1.88 -1.71
N ILE A 36 -3.36 1.74 -1.01
CA ILE A 36 -4.44 2.75 -1.07
C ILE A 36 -3.95 4.11 -0.57
N GLY A 37 -3.18 4.13 0.52
CA GLY A 37 -2.63 5.38 1.09
C GLY A 37 -1.72 6.12 0.13
N TRP A 38 -0.78 5.41 -0.51
CA TRP A 38 0.11 5.97 -1.53
C TRP A 38 -0.63 6.43 -2.78
N GLY A 39 -1.67 5.70 -3.20
CA GLY A 39 -2.52 6.09 -4.31
C GLY A 39 -3.26 7.41 -4.02
N LEU A 40 -3.89 7.52 -2.85
CA LEU A 40 -4.53 8.77 -2.41
C LEU A 40 -3.53 9.91 -2.26
N PHE A 41 -2.33 9.64 -1.72
CA PHE A 41 -1.26 10.63 -1.61
C PHE A 41 -0.94 11.26 -2.97
N THR A 42 -0.71 10.46 -4.01
CA THR A 42 -0.42 10.98 -5.36
C THR A 42 -1.59 11.75 -5.95
N MET A 43 -2.83 11.28 -5.78
CA MET A 43 -4.02 11.97 -6.30
C MET A 43 -4.32 13.29 -5.59
N LEU A 44 -3.96 13.42 -4.32
CA LEU A 44 -4.29 14.62 -3.53
C LEU A 44 -3.17 15.65 -3.54
N LEU A 45 -1.91 15.21 -3.51
CA LEU A 45 -0.77 16.12 -3.35
C LEU A 45 -0.11 16.49 -4.68
N TYR A 46 -0.42 15.82 -5.80
CA TYR A 46 0.15 16.19 -7.09
C TYR A 46 -0.63 17.31 -7.80
N PRO A 47 -1.98 17.30 -7.87
CA PRO A 47 -2.73 18.36 -8.54
C PRO A 47 -2.38 19.80 -8.11
N PRO A 48 -2.07 20.09 -6.84
CA PRO A 48 -1.71 21.44 -6.42
C PRO A 48 -0.44 22.00 -7.12
N PHE A 49 0.47 21.16 -7.65
CA PHE A 49 1.62 21.64 -8.43
C PHE A 49 1.23 22.34 -9.74
N ASP A 50 0.00 22.11 -10.23
CA ASP A 50 -0.51 22.81 -11.41
C ASP A 50 -0.84 24.29 -11.11
N TYR A 51 -0.99 24.67 -9.84
CA TYR A 51 -1.51 25.99 -9.43
C TYR A 51 -0.63 26.75 -8.41
N PHE A 52 0.14 26.05 -7.60
CA PHE A 52 1.00 26.64 -6.57
C PHE A 52 2.47 26.70 -6.99
N ASP A 53 3.25 27.53 -6.30
CA ASP A 53 4.70 27.59 -6.43
C ASP A 53 5.33 26.19 -6.23
N GLN A 54 5.85 25.62 -7.31
CA GLN A 54 6.38 24.27 -7.36
C GLN A 54 7.55 24.07 -6.37
N ASN A 55 8.35 25.10 -6.13
CA ASN A 55 9.49 24.99 -5.22
C ASN A 55 9.04 24.85 -3.77
N LYS A 56 7.96 25.53 -3.38
CA LYS A 56 7.42 25.43 -2.02
C LYS A 56 6.62 24.14 -1.83
N TRP A 57 5.82 23.77 -2.82
CA TRP A 57 4.98 22.59 -2.73
C TRP A 57 5.78 21.27 -2.81
N SER A 58 6.87 21.25 -3.58
CA SER A 58 7.77 20.08 -3.65
C SER A 58 8.39 19.71 -2.32
N ILE A 59 8.67 20.68 -1.46
CA ILE A 59 9.15 20.43 -0.09
C ILE A 59 8.07 19.70 0.72
N VAL A 60 6.82 20.17 0.66
CA VAL A 60 5.69 19.54 1.37
C VAL A 60 5.50 18.10 0.91
N VAL A 61 5.44 17.88 -0.40
CA VAL A 61 5.25 16.54 -0.98
C VAL A 61 6.43 15.62 -0.66
N GLY A 62 7.67 16.12 -0.73
CA GLY A 62 8.87 15.38 -0.38
C GLY A 62 8.89 14.94 1.09
N VAL A 63 8.57 15.84 2.02
CA VAL A 63 8.49 15.52 3.46
C VAL A 63 7.41 14.47 3.73
N VAL A 64 6.21 14.65 3.17
CA VAL A 64 5.11 13.69 3.35
C VAL A 64 5.47 12.33 2.75
N ALA A 65 6.13 12.27 1.59
CA ALA A 65 6.58 11.03 0.97
C ALA A 65 7.61 10.29 1.85
N ILE A 66 8.61 10.99 2.39
CA ILE A 66 9.63 10.39 3.27
C ILE A 66 8.96 9.82 4.53
N VAL A 67 8.10 10.60 5.18
CA VAL A 67 7.37 10.16 6.37
C VAL A 67 6.48 8.95 6.04
N GLY A 68 5.76 9.00 4.92
CA GLY A 68 4.91 7.91 4.43
C GLY A 68 5.70 6.62 4.17
N ALA A 69 6.90 6.72 3.59
CA ALA A 69 7.77 5.57 3.34
C ALA A 69 8.27 4.94 4.64
N ILE A 70 8.72 5.75 5.60
CA ILE A 70 9.16 5.28 6.92
C ILE A 70 8.01 4.60 7.67
N LEU A 71 6.83 5.20 7.68
CA LEU A 71 5.64 4.63 8.32
C LEU A 71 5.22 3.31 7.65
N THR A 72 5.29 3.24 6.32
CA THR A 72 4.99 2.01 5.56
C THR A 72 5.97 0.88 5.93
N ASP A 73 7.27 1.16 5.91
CA ASP A 73 8.31 0.17 6.26
C ASP A 73 8.16 -0.30 7.72
N ARG A 74 8.01 0.64 8.66
CA ARG A 74 7.78 0.31 10.08
C ARG A 74 6.52 -0.53 10.28
N TYR A 75 5.43 -0.18 9.61
CA TYR A 75 4.18 -0.93 9.67
C TYR A 75 4.36 -2.37 9.18
N ILE A 76 4.97 -2.56 8.01
CA ILE A 76 5.19 -3.89 7.41
C ILE A 76 6.11 -4.72 8.32
N ARG A 77 7.23 -4.15 8.79
CA ARG A 77 8.17 -4.86 9.69
C ARG A 77 7.53 -5.26 11.02
N THR A 78 6.81 -4.34 11.66
CA THR A 78 6.15 -4.59 12.96
C THR A 78 5.09 -5.69 12.86
N ARG A 79 4.44 -5.81 11.70
CA ARG A 79 3.44 -6.87 11.47
C ARG A 79 4.11 -8.20 11.13
N GLN A 80 5.19 -8.19 10.35
CA GLN A 80 5.98 -9.38 10.03
C GLN A 80 6.68 -9.99 11.25
N SER A 81 7.07 -9.18 12.23
CA SER A 81 7.66 -9.69 13.47
C SER A 81 6.65 -10.42 14.36
N LYS A 82 5.35 -10.11 14.21
CA LYS A 82 4.27 -10.75 14.98
C LYS A 82 3.78 -12.04 14.32
N VAL A 83 3.69 -12.05 13.00
CA VAL A 83 3.21 -13.19 12.21
C VAL A 83 4.08 -13.35 10.97
N LYS A 84 4.80 -14.47 10.87
CA LYS A 84 5.49 -14.87 9.64
C LYS A 84 4.46 -15.38 8.63
N ARG A 85 3.91 -14.48 7.82
CA ARG A 85 3.11 -14.79 6.64
C ARG A 85 3.89 -14.40 5.39
N GLU A 86 3.71 -15.13 4.31
CA GLU A 86 4.26 -14.74 3.02
C GLU A 86 3.80 -13.31 2.65
N LYS A 87 4.75 -12.50 2.18
CA LYS A 87 4.43 -11.17 1.68
C LYS A 87 3.60 -11.31 0.41
N LYS A 88 2.47 -10.62 0.32
CA LYS A 88 1.70 -10.60 -0.93
C LYS A 88 2.37 -9.74 -1.98
N THR A 89 3.07 -8.69 -1.53
CA THR A 89 3.81 -7.77 -2.37
C THR A 89 5.30 -8.08 -2.29
N SER A 90 5.90 -8.41 -3.44
CA SER A 90 7.35 -8.56 -3.55
C SER A 90 8.05 -7.20 -3.35
N PRO A 91 9.23 -7.14 -2.71
CA PRO A 91 10.04 -5.92 -2.64
C PRO A 91 10.29 -5.28 -4.01
N LEU A 92 10.40 -6.09 -5.07
CA LEU A 92 10.57 -5.60 -6.43
C LEU A 92 9.37 -4.76 -6.90
N VAL A 93 8.15 -5.11 -6.51
CA VAL A 93 6.94 -4.35 -6.88
C VAL A 93 6.96 -2.96 -6.23
N TRP A 94 7.44 -2.87 -4.98
CA TRP A 94 7.67 -1.58 -4.32
C TRP A 94 8.73 -0.73 -5.04
N VAL A 95 9.83 -1.36 -5.48
CA VAL A 95 10.87 -0.65 -6.26
C VAL A 95 10.32 -0.14 -7.58
N ILE A 96 9.60 -0.99 -8.33
CA ILE A 96 8.95 -0.61 -9.59
C ILE A 96 7.98 0.56 -9.37
N TYR A 97 7.18 0.50 -8.30
CA TYR A 97 6.27 1.59 -7.96
C TYR A 97 7.00 2.91 -7.67
N MET A 98 8.09 2.89 -6.90
CA MET A 98 8.89 4.09 -6.64
C MET A 98 9.53 4.64 -7.92
N LEU A 99 9.95 3.77 -8.85
CA LEU A 99 10.43 4.20 -10.16
C LEU A 99 9.33 4.85 -11.00
N LEU A 100 8.11 4.31 -10.98
CA LEU A 100 6.96 4.92 -11.67
C LEU A 100 6.65 6.32 -11.12
N ILE A 101 6.71 6.50 -9.80
CA ILE A 101 6.59 7.82 -9.17
C ILE A 101 7.66 8.77 -9.70
N LEU A 102 8.92 8.33 -9.71
CA LEU A 102 10.04 9.15 -10.18
C LEU A 102 9.86 9.56 -11.65
N MET A 103 9.51 8.60 -12.51
CA MET A 103 9.27 8.85 -13.94
C MET A 103 8.09 9.80 -14.16
N GLY A 104 7.00 9.63 -13.41
CA GLY A 104 5.85 10.54 -13.45
C GLY A 104 6.23 11.97 -13.05
N ASN A 105 7.05 12.12 -12.00
CA ASN A 105 7.52 13.45 -11.59
C ASN A 105 8.37 14.12 -12.67
N VAL A 106 9.28 13.37 -13.31
CA VAL A 106 10.11 13.89 -14.41
C VAL A 106 9.24 14.29 -15.61
N PHE A 107 8.27 13.45 -15.95
CA PHE A 107 7.30 13.76 -17.01
C PHE A 107 6.51 15.03 -16.68
N ALA A 108 5.90 15.11 -15.49
CA ALA A 108 5.10 16.26 -15.10
C ALA A 108 5.93 17.55 -15.09
N PHE A 109 7.15 17.51 -14.57
CA PHE A 109 8.05 18.65 -14.54
C PHE A 109 8.39 19.18 -15.94
N THR A 110 8.68 18.29 -16.90
CA THR A 110 9.02 18.68 -18.28
C THR A 110 7.77 19.12 -19.06
N ALA A 111 6.66 18.42 -18.88
CA ALA A 111 5.40 18.66 -19.59
C ALA A 111 4.61 19.87 -19.04
N HIS A 112 4.86 20.32 -17.81
CA HIS A 112 4.10 21.42 -17.18
C HIS A 112 4.17 22.72 -17.99
N SER A 113 5.28 22.98 -18.69
CA SER A 113 5.43 24.13 -19.59
C SER A 113 4.48 24.11 -20.80
N GLN A 114 3.99 22.92 -21.17
CA GLN A 114 3.14 22.69 -22.35
C GLN A 114 1.70 22.35 -21.96
N PHE A 115 1.49 21.81 -20.76
CA PHE A 115 0.20 21.32 -20.28
C PHE A 115 -0.05 21.77 -18.84
N ALA A 116 -1.03 22.65 -18.66
CA ALA A 116 -1.37 23.22 -17.35
C ALA A 116 -1.80 22.17 -16.30
N TYR A 117 -2.24 20.99 -16.73
CA TYR A 117 -2.72 19.90 -15.85
C TYR A 117 -1.75 18.70 -15.77
N ALA A 118 -0.48 18.89 -16.12
CA ALA A 118 0.51 17.81 -16.19
C ALA A 118 0.66 17.04 -14.85
N TRP A 119 0.57 17.74 -13.71
CA TRP A 119 0.69 17.12 -12.40
C TRP A 119 -0.58 16.40 -11.98
N THR A 120 -1.75 16.98 -12.28
CA THR A 120 -3.04 16.32 -12.06
C THR A 120 -3.13 15.00 -12.85
N ILE A 121 -2.77 15.02 -14.14
CA ILE A 121 -2.77 13.82 -14.99
C ILE A 121 -1.82 12.76 -14.44
N THR A 122 -0.61 13.16 -14.05
CA THR A 122 0.38 12.26 -13.43
C THR A 122 -0.16 11.65 -12.13
N GLY A 123 -0.76 12.46 -11.27
CA GLY A 123 -1.37 12.01 -10.02
C GLY A 123 -2.49 10.98 -10.24
N LEU A 124 -3.33 11.17 -11.25
CA LEU A 124 -4.37 10.20 -11.62
C LEU A 124 -3.77 8.92 -12.24
N ALA A 125 -2.83 9.08 -13.17
CA ALA A 125 -2.22 7.97 -13.90
C ALA A 125 -1.44 7.02 -12.97
N ILE A 126 -0.85 7.54 -11.91
CA ILE A 126 -0.18 6.73 -10.89
C ILE A 126 -1.16 6.29 -9.81
N GLY A 127 -1.95 7.24 -9.28
CA GLY A 127 -2.77 7.02 -8.10
C GLY A 127 -3.90 6.03 -8.32
N LEU A 128 -4.61 6.09 -9.45
CA LEU A 128 -5.71 5.17 -9.74
C LEU A 128 -5.25 3.70 -9.81
N PRO A 129 -4.23 3.33 -10.62
CA PRO A 129 -3.69 1.96 -10.60
C PRO A 129 -3.22 1.52 -9.22
N THR A 130 -2.62 2.43 -8.43
CA THR A 130 -2.14 2.13 -7.08
C THR A 130 -3.29 1.77 -6.14
N ILE A 131 -4.39 2.54 -6.17
CA ILE A 131 -5.61 2.25 -5.40
C ILE A 131 -6.24 0.93 -5.85
N LEU A 132 -6.38 0.73 -7.17
CA LEU A 132 -6.95 -0.49 -7.72
C LEU A 132 -6.15 -1.74 -7.32
N TYR A 133 -4.81 -1.66 -7.36
CA TYR A 133 -3.95 -2.73 -6.89
C TYR A 133 -4.13 -2.98 -5.38
N GLY A 134 -4.25 -1.94 -4.57
CA GLY A 134 -4.59 -2.06 -3.16
C GLY A 134 -5.95 -2.75 -2.94
N LEU A 135 -6.98 -2.37 -3.68
CA LEU A 135 -8.30 -2.99 -3.61
C LEU A 135 -8.27 -4.47 -4.06
N TRP A 136 -7.49 -4.79 -5.08
CA TRP A 136 -7.26 -6.17 -5.50
C TRP A 136 -6.54 -6.98 -4.40
N LEU A 137 -5.51 -6.43 -3.74
CA LEU A 137 -4.88 -7.09 -2.59
C LEU A 137 -5.85 -7.30 -1.42
N LYS A 138 -6.81 -6.38 -1.25
CA LYS A 138 -7.87 -6.49 -0.24
C LYS A 138 -8.85 -7.61 -0.57
N SER A 139 -9.21 -7.83 -1.83
CA SER A 139 -10.12 -8.92 -2.22
C SER A 139 -9.50 -10.31 -2.09
N GLN A 140 -8.17 -10.40 -2.12
CA GLN A 140 -7.40 -11.63 -1.89
C GLN A 140 -7.25 -11.99 -0.39
N ASN A 141 -7.83 -11.20 0.54
CA ASN A 141 -7.61 -11.28 1.98
C ASN A 141 -8.87 -11.73 2.72
#